data_AF-A0A815KBQ6-F1
#
_entry.id   AF-A0A815KBQ6-F1
#
_cell.length_a   1.000
_cell.length_b   1.000
_cell.length_c   1.000
_cell.angle_alpha   90.00
_cell.angle_beta   90.00
_cell.angle_gamma   90.00
#
_symmetry.space_group_name_H-M   'P 1'
#
loop_
_entity.id
_entity.type
_entity.pdbx_description
1 polymer ?
#
loop_
_entity_poly.entity_id
_entity_poly.type
_entity_poly.pdbx_seq_one_letter_code
_entity_poly.pdbx_strand_id
1 'polypeptide(L)'
;MKAFLVADSIFGQQIISLIHDIPQLDAIWILCRNKSQHEEWTRKWLKIKGVYTEIKPICKALQLAAKQCNNDSIAMSFISVDEVVSSENLNQLEPSFMYTQIFKEIFLEMKYDAQAIKTLAGYWRELYNGNMNQLNIINEFKRNYRPERSIWWYTRECFTYEILNRALRNLEGDTIINMGFFIHDLHRQIEQLHKEQVSSYCGKSFVVYRGQTLLTVAYEKLRKTRGGLVSFNNFLSTSKSREVSLVFAESTLGKTDTVGILFQITIDPSVTSTLFADIQSVSYFEIEEEILFSMHAVFRIGEITRIDDDNPLYQVALKLTADDDEQLR
;
A
#
# COMPACT_ATOMS: atom_id res chain seq x y z
N MET A 1 14.32 -5.58 -5.80
CA MET A 1 13.34 -6.41 -6.54
C MET A 1 13.15 -7.72 -5.79
N LYS A 2 11.91 -8.07 -5.42
CA LYS A 2 11.59 -9.36 -4.80
C LYS A 2 11.15 -10.34 -5.88
N ALA A 3 11.46 -11.61 -5.69
CA ALA A 3 11.13 -12.71 -6.59
C ALA A 3 10.31 -13.78 -5.84
N PHE A 4 9.38 -14.38 -6.57
CA PHE A 4 8.54 -15.47 -6.11
C PHE A 4 8.78 -16.70 -7.00
N LEU A 5 8.87 -17.87 -6.38
CA LEU A 5 9.08 -19.13 -7.10
C LEU A 5 7.88 -20.06 -6.91
N VAL A 6 7.40 -20.62 -8.02
CA VAL A 6 6.52 -21.79 -8.00
C VAL A 6 7.34 -22.96 -8.54
N ALA A 7 7.43 -24.03 -7.77
CA ALA A 7 8.20 -25.24 -8.13
C ALA A 7 7.34 -26.49 -7.96
N ASP A 8 7.59 -27.53 -8.75
CA ASP A 8 7.06 -28.85 -8.43
C ASP A 8 7.75 -29.43 -7.19
N SER A 9 7.14 -30.40 -6.53
CA SER A 9 7.66 -30.93 -5.27
C SER A 9 8.99 -31.67 -5.38
N ILE A 10 9.26 -32.34 -6.49
CA ILE A 10 10.51 -33.10 -6.66
C ILE A 10 11.66 -32.13 -6.89
N PHE A 11 11.47 -31.20 -7.83
CA PHE A 11 12.48 -30.19 -8.13
C PHE A 11 12.69 -29.26 -6.94
N GLY A 12 11.61 -28.82 -6.29
CA GLY A 12 11.66 -27.97 -5.10
C GLY A 12 12.51 -28.59 -3.99
N GLN A 13 12.35 -29.88 -3.71
CA GLN A 13 13.12 -30.57 -2.67
C GLN A 13 14.63 -30.61 -3.00
N GLN A 14 15.01 -30.66 -4.27
CA GLN A 14 16.41 -30.71 -4.71
C GLN A 14 17.09 -29.34 -4.64
N ILE A 15 16.38 -28.27 -4.99
CA ILE A 15 16.99 -26.95 -5.15
C ILE A 15 16.86 -26.06 -3.91
N ILE A 16 15.91 -26.35 -3.00
CA ILE A 16 15.57 -25.44 -1.90
C ILE A 16 16.79 -25.08 -1.04
N SER A 17 17.63 -26.05 -0.73
CA SER A 17 18.85 -25.84 0.07
C SER A 17 19.86 -24.94 -0.64
N LEU A 18 19.81 -24.82 -1.96
CA LEU A 18 20.70 -23.97 -2.76
C LEU A 18 20.18 -22.54 -2.91
N ILE A 19 18.86 -22.36 -2.89
CA ILE A 19 18.24 -21.07 -3.22
C ILE A 19 17.64 -20.35 -2.01
N HIS A 20 17.44 -21.03 -0.88
CA HIS A 20 16.78 -20.44 0.28
C HIS A 20 17.51 -19.21 0.84
N ASP A 21 18.83 -19.13 0.69
CA ASP A 21 19.61 -17.99 1.18
C ASP A 21 19.59 -16.78 0.23
N ILE A 22 19.07 -16.91 -0.99
CA ILE A 22 19.03 -15.81 -1.97
C ILE A 22 18.15 -14.67 -1.41
N PRO A 23 18.69 -13.47 -1.12
CA PRO A 23 17.93 -12.41 -0.47
C PRO A 23 16.74 -11.91 -1.30
N GLN A 24 16.86 -11.93 -2.63
CA GLN A 24 15.79 -11.50 -3.54
C GLN A 24 14.63 -12.50 -3.59
N LEU A 25 14.85 -13.77 -3.26
CA LEU A 25 13.80 -14.78 -3.23
C LEU A 25 13.02 -14.66 -1.91
N ASP A 26 11.81 -14.10 -1.97
CA ASP A 26 11.00 -13.77 -0.78
C ASP A 26 10.10 -14.94 -0.36
N ALA A 27 9.52 -15.65 -1.33
CA ALA A 27 8.58 -16.74 -1.07
C ALA A 27 8.57 -17.82 -2.16
N ILE A 28 8.27 -19.04 -1.73
CA ILE A 28 8.25 -20.25 -2.55
C ILE A 28 6.93 -20.99 -2.30
N TRP A 29 6.27 -21.41 -3.38
CA TRP A 29 5.08 -22.24 -3.37
C TRP A 29 5.36 -23.57 -4.07
N ILE A 30 4.98 -24.67 -3.43
CA ILE A 30 5.19 -26.01 -3.97
C ILE A 30 3.88 -26.53 -4.57
N LEU A 31 3.91 -26.93 -5.84
CA LEU A 31 2.83 -27.65 -6.50
C LEU A 31 3.13 -29.15 -6.49
N CYS A 32 2.20 -29.96 -6.01
CA CYS A 32 2.39 -31.40 -5.91
C CYS A 32 1.10 -32.16 -6.14
N ARG A 33 1.18 -33.48 -6.38
CA ARG A 33 -0.01 -34.34 -6.47
C ARG A 33 -0.50 -34.79 -5.10
N ASN A 34 0.41 -34.93 -4.14
CA ASN A 34 0.11 -35.41 -2.79
C ASN A 34 0.75 -34.50 -1.75
N LYS A 35 -0.08 -33.66 -1.11
CA LYS A 35 0.34 -32.66 -0.13
C LYS A 35 1.03 -33.30 1.07
N SER A 36 0.44 -34.37 1.62
CA SER A 36 0.88 -35.00 2.87
C SER A 36 2.32 -35.52 2.82
N GLN A 37 2.79 -35.94 1.64
CA GLN A 37 4.17 -36.42 1.45
C GLN A 37 5.23 -35.31 1.52
N HIS A 38 4.83 -34.04 1.36
CA HIS A 38 5.76 -32.93 1.24
C HIS A 38 5.64 -31.90 2.37
N GLU A 39 4.63 -31.99 3.25
CA GLU A 39 4.47 -31.05 4.36
C GLU A 39 5.62 -31.09 5.37
N GLU A 40 6.19 -32.26 5.65
CA GLU A 40 7.18 -32.41 6.71
C GLU A 40 8.52 -31.73 6.37
N TRP A 41 9.02 -31.93 5.16
CA TRP A 41 10.28 -31.30 4.74
C TRP A 41 10.10 -29.81 4.45
N THR A 42 8.93 -29.40 3.94
CA THR A 42 8.67 -27.99 3.60
C THR A 42 8.62 -27.09 4.83
N ARG A 43 8.11 -27.60 5.96
CA ARG A 43 8.12 -26.88 7.26
C ARG A 43 9.51 -26.51 7.77
N LYS A 44 10.57 -27.16 7.27
CA LYS A 44 11.96 -26.82 7.62
C LYS A 44 12.43 -25.50 7.00
N TRP A 45 11.74 -25.00 5.99
CA TRP A 45 12.18 -23.86 5.20
C TRP A 45 11.21 -22.68 5.33
N LEU A 46 11.65 -21.60 6.00
CA LEU A 46 10.82 -20.42 6.30
C LEU A 46 10.26 -19.68 5.07
N LYS A 47 10.98 -19.78 3.93
CA LYS A 47 10.56 -19.16 2.66
C LYS A 47 9.49 -19.97 1.93
N ILE A 48 9.21 -21.22 2.33
CA ILE A 48 8.10 -21.98 1.75
C ILE A 48 6.80 -21.54 2.40
N LYS A 49 5.94 -20.88 1.63
CA LYS A 49 4.68 -20.30 2.12
C LYS A 49 3.48 -21.22 1.91
N GLY A 50 3.64 -22.33 1.20
CA GLY A 50 2.66 -23.40 1.22
C GLY A 50 2.87 -24.48 0.17
N VAL A 51 2.13 -25.55 0.36
CA VAL A 51 2.08 -26.72 -0.53
C VAL A 51 0.65 -26.88 -1.04
N TYR A 52 0.52 -27.00 -2.35
CA TYR A 52 -0.76 -26.96 -3.04
C TYR A 52 -0.88 -28.10 -4.03
N THR A 53 -2.11 -28.54 -4.27
CA THR A 53 -2.45 -29.58 -5.26
C THR A 53 -3.08 -29.01 -6.53
N GLU A 54 -3.48 -27.74 -6.49
CA GLU A 54 -4.17 -27.04 -7.57
C GLU A 54 -3.54 -25.68 -7.83
N ILE A 55 -3.66 -25.20 -9.07
CA ILE A 55 -3.10 -23.91 -9.50
C ILE A 55 -3.92 -22.73 -8.94
N LYS A 56 -5.25 -22.83 -8.86
CA LYS A 56 -6.11 -21.70 -8.46
C LYS A 56 -5.77 -21.16 -7.05
N PRO A 57 -5.58 -21.99 -6.01
CA PRO A 57 -5.15 -21.50 -4.70
C PRO A 57 -3.75 -20.86 -4.72
N ILE A 58 -2.83 -21.36 -5.56
CA ILE A 58 -1.50 -20.75 -5.72
C ILE A 58 -1.63 -19.35 -6.32
N CYS A 59 -2.46 -19.17 -7.35
CA CYS A 59 -2.70 -17.85 -7.94
C CYS A 59 -3.21 -16.84 -6.89
N LYS A 60 -4.18 -17.24 -6.04
CA LYS A 60 -4.67 -16.40 -4.95
C LYS A 60 -3.57 -16.05 -3.94
N ALA A 61 -2.74 -17.03 -3.56
CA ALA A 61 -1.64 -16.80 -2.64
C ALA A 61 -0.55 -15.87 -3.23
N LEU A 62 -0.27 -15.99 -4.53
CA LEU A 62 0.63 -15.10 -5.25
C LEU A 62 0.08 -13.67 -5.36
N GLN A 63 -1.21 -13.52 -5.65
CA GLN A 63 -1.88 -12.21 -5.67
C GLN A 63 -1.79 -11.54 -4.29
N LEU A 64 -2.06 -12.29 -3.22
CA LEU A 64 -1.92 -11.79 -1.85
C LEU A 64 -0.48 -11.38 -1.52
N ALA A 65 0.51 -12.20 -1.91
CA ALA A 65 1.93 -11.88 -1.69
C ALA A 65 2.40 -10.65 -2.49
N ALA A 66 1.88 -10.45 -3.70
CA ALA A 66 2.13 -9.23 -4.48
C ALA A 66 1.52 -8.00 -3.81
N LYS A 67 0.24 -8.08 -3.37
CA LYS A 67 -0.44 -7.01 -2.60
C LYS A 67 0.33 -6.68 -1.32
N GLN A 68 0.81 -7.69 -0.61
CA GLN A 68 1.68 -7.53 0.57
C GLN A 68 2.96 -6.75 0.24
N CYS A 69 3.68 -7.14 -0.80
CA CYS A 69 4.93 -6.47 -1.16
C CYS A 69 4.73 -4.99 -1.48
N ASN A 70 3.63 -4.65 -2.13
CA ASN A 70 3.27 -3.26 -2.38
C ASN A 70 2.91 -2.52 -1.07
N ASN A 71 2.18 -3.17 -0.16
CA ASN A 71 1.79 -2.61 1.13
C ASN A 71 2.97 -2.33 2.07
N ASP A 72 3.92 -3.26 2.16
CA ASP A 72 5.15 -3.13 2.96
C ASP A 72 6.05 -2.00 2.47
N SER A 73 5.86 -1.59 1.22
CA SER A 73 6.68 -0.61 0.54
C SER A 73 5.98 0.76 0.45
N ILE A 74 4.94 1.03 1.23
CA ILE A 74 4.38 2.39 1.27
C ILE A 74 5.35 3.30 2.01
N ALA A 75 5.71 4.41 1.37
CA ALA A 75 6.56 5.43 1.97
C ALA A 75 5.77 6.16 3.07
N MET A 76 6.37 6.23 4.25
CA MET A 76 5.87 7.00 5.38
C MET A 76 6.93 8.00 5.80
N SER A 77 6.47 9.17 6.23
CA SER A 77 7.34 10.21 6.78
C SER A 77 6.90 10.54 8.21
N PHE A 78 7.89 10.78 9.06
CA PHE A 78 7.69 10.95 10.50
C PHE A 78 8.12 12.35 10.92
N ILE A 79 7.32 13.00 11.77
CA ILE A 79 7.63 14.30 12.36
C ILE A 79 7.47 14.16 13.87
N SER A 80 8.57 14.30 14.61
CA SER A 80 8.57 14.16 16.07
C SER A 80 8.03 15.42 16.76
N VAL A 81 7.56 15.27 18.00
CA VAL A 81 7.05 16.39 18.80
C VAL A 81 8.14 17.45 19.01
N ASP A 82 9.38 17.03 19.24
CA ASP A 82 10.51 17.92 19.52
C ASP A 82 10.93 18.75 18.30
N GLU A 83 10.83 18.19 17.08
CA GLU A 83 11.14 18.90 15.83
C GLU A 83 10.17 20.05 15.55
N VAL A 84 8.92 19.93 15.99
CA VAL A 84 7.88 20.95 15.75
C VAL A 84 7.96 22.12 16.75
N VAL A 85 8.37 21.86 18.00
CA VAL A 85 8.51 22.91 19.02
C VAL A 85 9.68 23.86 18.72
N SER A 86 10.69 23.38 17.98
CA SER A 86 11.77 24.23 17.49
C SER A 86 11.44 24.81 16.10
N SER A 87 10.95 26.05 16.05
CA SER A 87 10.71 26.79 14.80
C SER A 87 11.96 26.98 13.91
N GLU A 88 13.14 26.58 14.39
CA GLU A 88 14.41 26.60 13.66
C GLU A 88 14.62 25.36 12.74
N ASN A 89 13.76 24.32 12.82
CA ASN A 89 14.02 23.01 12.19
C ASN A 89 13.10 22.60 11.02
N LEU A 90 12.34 23.52 10.41
CA LEU A 90 11.52 23.20 9.21
C LEU A 90 12.36 22.67 8.02
N ASN A 91 13.68 22.90 8.02
CA ASN A 91 14.63 22.32 7.06
C ASN A 91 14.92 20.81 7.28
N GLN A 92 14.29 20.15 8.26
CA GLN A 92 14.49 18.74 8.58
C GLN A 92 13.37 17.80 8.08
N LEU A 93 12.35 18.33 7.38
CA LEU A 93 11.31 17.48 6.81
C LEU A 93 11.90 16.44 5.86
N GLU A 94 11.39 15.22 5.91
CA GLU A 94 11.86 14.16 5.02
C GLU A 94 11.65 14.59 3.54
N PRO A 95 12.67 14.53 2.68
CA PRO A 95 12.57 15.02 1.30
C PRO A 95 11.42 14.38 0.50
N SER A 96 11.12 13.10 0.77
CA SER A 96 10.00 12.39 0.16
C SER A 96 8.66 13.08 0.42
N PHE A 97 8.42 13.56 1.64
CA PHE A 97 7.22 14.31 2.00
C PHE A 97 7.15 15.62 1.21
N MET A 98 8.23 16.42 1.23
CA MET A 98 8.27 17.71 0.52
C MET A 98 8.04 17.57 -0.99
N TYR A 99 8.76 16.67 -1.65
CA TYR A 99 8.65 16.51 -3.10
C TYR A 99 7.27 15.99 -3.51
N THR A 100 6.74 14.98 -2.82
CA THR A 100 5.42 14.45 -3.15
C THR A 100 4.31 15.45 -2.85
N GLN A 101 4.48 16.36 -1.88
CA GLN A 101 3.52 17.43 -1.62
C GLN A 101 3.52 18.45 -2.75
N ILE A 102 4.70 18.89 -3.21
CA ILE A 102 4.84 19.79 -4.36
C ILE A 102 4.23 19.15 -5.62
N PHE A 103 4.49 17.86 -5.88
CA PHE A 103 3.88 17.16 -7.01
C PHE A 103 2.35 17.15 -6.93
N LYS A 104 1.79 16.87 -5.75
CA LYS A 104 0.34 16.89 -5.53
C LYS A 104 -0.23 18.28 -5.87
N GLU A 105 0.35 19.35 -5.34
CA GLU A 105 -0.11 20.73 -5.61
C GLU A 105 -0.06 21.07 -7.10
N ILE A 106 1.06 20.79 -7.76
CA ILE A 106 1.23 21.00 -9.21
C ILE A 106 0.14 20.25 -9.99
N PHE A 107 -0.04 18.95 -9.73
CA PHE A 107 -0.99 18.14 -10.49
C PHE A 107 -2.44 18.54 -10.26
N LEU A 108 -2.78 19.06 -9.07
CA LEU A 108 -4.13 19.53 -8.78
C LEU A 108 -4.49 20.85 -9.47
N GLU A 109 -3.49 21.68 -9.80
CA GLU A 109 -3.66 22.94 -10.53
C GLU A 109 -3.57 22.77 -12.05
N MET A 110 -2.86 21.75 -12.51
CA MET A 110 -2.72 21.46 -13.94
C MET A 110 -4.06 21.10 -14.60
N LYS A 111 -4.20 21.53 -15.85
CA LYS A 111 -5.30 21.11 -16.73
C LYS A 111 -4.82 19.99 -17.63
N TYR A 112 -5.60 18.92 -17.68
CA TYR A 112 -5.32 17.77 -18.53
C TYR A 112 -6.34 17.67 -19.64
N ASP A 113 -5.87 17.29 -20.82
CA ASP A 113 -6.70 17.04 -21.99
C ASP A 113 -6.64 15.55 -22.37
N ALA A 114 -7.36 15.21 -23.44
CA ALA A 114 -7.36 13.83 -23.95
C ALA A 114 -5.98 13.36 -24.45
N GLN A 115 -5.00 14.26 -24.65
CA GLN A 115 -3.65 13.89 -25.05
C GLN A 115 -2.89 13.28 -23.87
N ALA A 116 -3.13 13.70 -22.63
CA ALA A 116 -2.51 13.12 -21.43
C ALA A 116 -2.74 11.61 -21.33
N ILE A 117 -3.97 11.14 -21.60
CA ILE A 117 -4.32 9.70 -21.63
C ILE A 117 -3.50 8.96 -22.70
N LYS A 118 -3.34 9.54 -23.89
CA LYS A 118 -2.58 8.94 -24.98
C LYS A 118 -1.09 8.87 -24.64
N THR A 119 -0.54 9.91 -24.02
CA THR A 119 0.86 9.98 -23.59
C THR A 119 1.15 8.89 -22.56
N LEU A 120 0.34 8.79 -21.49
CA LEU A 120 0.53 7.75 -20.46
C LEU A 120 0.36 6.34 -21.02
N ALA A 121 -0.63 6.12 -21.89
CA ALA A 121 -0.79 4.82 -22.55
C ALA A 121 0.40 4.48 -23.47
N GLY A 122 1.02 5.48 -24.11
CA GLY A 122 2.25 5.31 -24.88
C GLY A 122 3.42 4.89 -23.99
N TYR A 123 3.64 5.63 -22.90
CA TYR A 123 4.64 5.33 -21.88
C TYR A 123 4.51 3.91 -21.31
N TRP A 124 3.29 3.48 -20.94
CA TRP A 124 3.08 2.12 -20.45
C TRP A 124 3.33 1.04 -21.49
N ARG A 125 3.08 1.30 -22.78
CA ARG A 125 3.39 0.33 -23.84
C ARG A 125 4.89 0.09 -23.98
N GLU A 126 5.69 1.13 -23.80
CA GLU A 126 7.15 1.01 -23.81
C GLU A 126 7.64 0.19 -22.61
N LEU A 127 7.10 0.47 -21.41
CA LEU A 127 7.43 -0.29 -20.19
C LEU A 127 7.04 -1.77 -20.26
N TYR A 128 5.92 -2.11 -20.88
CA TYR A 128 5.41 -3.48 -20.99
C TYR A 128 5.58 -4.09 -22.39
N ASN A 129 6.60 -3.65 -23.12
CA ASN A 129 6.88 -4.19 -24.43
C ASN A 129 7.03 -5.73 -24.37
N GLY A 130 6.36 -6.43 -25.28
CA GLY A 130 6.33 -7.91 -25.32
C GLY A 130 5.36 -8.58 -24.35
N ASN A 131 4.70 -7.86 -23.44
CA ASN A 131 3.68 -8.44 -22.56
C ASN A 131 2.26 -8.22 -23.12
N MET A 132 1.78 -9.17 -23.92
CA MET A 132 0.47 -9.07 -24.60
C MET A 132 -0.72 -8.86 -23.65
N ASN A 133 -0.68 -9.44 -22.45
CA ASN A 133 -1.76 -9.26 -21.47
C ASN A 133 -1.81 -7.80 -20.99
N GLN A 134 -0.67 -7.22 -20.64
CA GLN A 134 -0.61 -5.82 -20.21
C GLN A 134 -0.92 -4.86 -21.36
N LEU A 135 -0.46 -5.16 -22.58
CA LEU A 135 -0.78 -4.36 -23.76
C LEU A 135 -2.30 -4.32 -24.04
N ASN A 136 -3.02 -5.42 -23.82
CA ASN A 136 -4.48 -5.45 -23.92
C ASN A 136 -5.15 -4.57 -22.87
N ILE A 137 -4.69 -4.60 -21.62
CA ILE A 137 -5.19 -3.74 -20.54
C ILE A 137 -4.92 -2.26 -20.87
N ILE A 138 -3.74 -1.93 -21.40
CA ILE A 138 -3.40 -0.55 -21.82
C ILE A 138 -4.31 -0.08 -22.96
N ASN A 139 -4.65 -0.96 -23.91
CA ASN A 139 -5.58 -0.64 -24.99
C ASN A 139 -6.99 -0.37 -24.46
N GLU A 140 -7.43 -1.17 -23.50
CA GLU A 140 -8.70 -0.97 -22.80
C GLU A 140 -8.71 0.36 -22.05
N PHE A 141 -7.65 0.66 -21.29
CA PHE A 141 -7.47 1.94 -20.61
C PHE A 141 -7.59 3.11 -21.58
N LYS A 142 -6.79 3.12 -22.65
CA LYS A 142 -6.78 4.20 -23.64
C LYS A 142 -8.15 4.47 -24.26
N ARG A 143 -8.97 3.44 -24.45
CA ARG A 143 -10.30 3.55 -25.09
C ARG A 143 -11.40 3.92 -24.10
N ASN A 144 -11.33 3.38 -22.89
CA ASN A 144 -12.46 3.35 -21.96
C ASN A 144 -12.24 4.23 -20.71
N TYR A 145 -11.04 4.79 -20.52
CA TYR A 145 -10.74 5.62 -19.36
C TYR A 145 -11.65 6.85 -19.29
N ARG A 146 -12.14 7.13 -18.08
CA ARG A 146 -12.87 8.33 -17.71
C ARG A 146 -12.44 8.74 -16.29
N PRO A 147 -12.42 10.03 -15.94
CA PRO A 147 -12.04 10.49 -14.60
C PRO A 147 -12.81 9.81 -13.47
N GLU A 148 -14.10 9.53 -13.68
CA GLU A 148 -15.00 8.89 -12.70
C GLU A 148 -14.71 7.38 -12.51
N ARG A 149 -13.75 6.82 -13.27
CA ARG A 149 -13.27 5.44 -13.13
C ARG A 149 -11.83 5.38 -12.66
N SER A 150 -11.23 6.48 -12.21
CA SER A 150 -9.84 6.49 -11.76
C SER A 150 -9.62 5.54 -10.57
N ILE A 151 -10.53 5.50 -9.59
CA ILE A 151 -10.51 4.53 -8.47
C ILE A 151 -10.64 3.09 -8.96
N TRP A 152 -11.52 2.82 -9.93
CA TRP A 152 -11.68 1.49 -10.52
C TRP A 152 -10.38 1.02 -11.18
N TRP A 153 -9.71 1.90 -11.94
CA TRP A 153 -8.41 1.61 -12.55
C TRP A 153 -7.28 1.48 -11.52
N TYR A 154 -7.35 2.25 -10.43
CA TYR A 154 -6.39 2.17 -9.34
C TYR A 154 -6.50 0.84 -8.58
N THR A 155 -7.71 0.34 -8.35
CA THR A 155 -7.98 -0.89 -7.57
C THR A 155 -7.99 -2.16 -8.40
N ARG A 156 -8.08 -2.05 -9.73
CA ARG A 156 -8.03 -3.20 -10.64
C ARG A 156 -6.74 -4.00 -10.45
N GLU A 157 -6.85 -5.32 -10.60
CA GLU A 157 -5.71 -6.24 -10.69
C GLU A 157 -4.90 -6.01 -11.98
N CYS A 158 -4.18 -4.90 -12.03
CA CYS A 158 -3.30 -4.52 -13.11
C CYS A 158 -2.11 -3.71 -12.57
N PHE A 159 -1.26 -3.24 -13.49
CA PHE A 159 -0.04 -2.52 -13.15
C PHE A 159 -0.26 -1.14 -12.52
N THR A 160 -1.46 -0.55 -12.61
CA THR A 160 -1.68 0.87 -12.28
C THR A 160 -1.36 1.18 -10.82
N TYR A 161 -1.88 0.38 -9.88
CA TYR A 161 -1.57 0.48 -8.45
C TYR A 161 -0.05 0.37 -8.19
N GLU A 162 0.58 -0.63 -8.80
CA GLU A 162 1.97 -0.98 -8.53
C GLU A 162 2.92 0.09 -9.04
N ILE A 163 2.72 0.57 -10.29
CA ILE A 163 3.54 1.63 -10.89
C ILE A 163 3.39 2.91 -10.09
N LEU A 164 2.16 3.32 -9.76
CA LEU A 164 1.95 4.57 -9.04
C LEU A 164 2.63 4.55 -7.67
N ASN A 165 2.38 3.51 -6.88
CA ASN A 165 2.95 3.40 -5.54
C ASN A 165 4.47 3.24 -5.57
N ARG A 166 5.02 2.54 -6.56
CA ARG A 166 6.47 2.44 -6.77
C ARG A 166 7.07 3.78 -7.13
N ALA A 167 6.47 4.49 -8.09
CA ALA A 167 6.95 5.76 -8.56
C ALA A 167 6.99 6.80 -7.44
N LEU A 168 5.92 6.90 -6.65
CA LEU A 168 5.85 7.79 -5.50
C LEU A 168 6.85 7.41 -4.40
N ARG A 169 7.00 6.12 -4.09
CA ARG A 169 8.00 5.64 -3.10
C ARG A 169 9.43 6.01 -3.51
N ASN A 170 9.77 5.78 -4.78
CA ASN A 170 11.12 5.92 -5.30
C ASN A 170 11.40 7.32 -5.87
N LEU A 171 10.41 8.22 -5.87
CA LEU A 171 10.46 9.52 -6.54
C LEU A 171 10.88 9.41 -8.03
N GLU A 172 10.31 8.43 -8.75
CA GLU A 172 10.55 8.24 -10.19
C GLU A 172 9.88 9.38 -10.98
N GLY A 173 10.57 10.52 -11.10
CA GLY A 173 10.02 11.77 -11.65
C GLY A 173 9.32 11.62 -12.99
N ASP A 174 9.94 10.95 -13.97
CA ASP A 174 9.32 10.72 -15.28
C ASP A 174 8.01 9.94 -15.18
N THR A 175 7.98 8.89 -14.35
CA THR A 175 6.77 8.08 -14.10
C THR A 175 5.69 8.92 -13.42
N ILE A 176 6.06 9.68 -12.37
CA ILE A 176 5.15 10.54 -11.62
C ILE A 176 4.52 11.60 -12.54
N ILE A 177 5.33 12.27 -13.38
CA ILE A 177 4.86 13.30 -14.33
C ILE A 177 3.90 12.70 -15.36
N ASN A 178 4.22 11.54 -15.94
CA ASN A 178 3.33 10.87 -16.89
C ASN A 178 2.01 10.44 -16.23
N MET A 179 2.05 10.08 -14.94
CA MET A 179 0.87 9.72 -14.15
C MET A 179 0.14 10.93 -13.55
N GLY A 180 0.62 12.17 -13.74
CA GLY A 180 0.09 13.36 -13.10
C GLY A 180 -1.43 13.55 -13.28
N PHE A 181 -1.94 13.35 -14.50
CA PHE A 181 -3.40 13.43 -14.74
C PHE A 181 -4.18 12.34 -14.01
N PHE A 182 -3.62 11.14 -13.90
CA PHE A 182 -4.26 10.03 -13.22
C PHE A 182 -4.28 10.28 -11.70
N ILE A 183 -3.20 10.84 -11.15
CA ILE A 183 -3.15 11.29 -9.74
C ILE A 183 -4.20 12.37 -9.48
N HIS A 184 -4.32 13.35 -10.39
CA HIS A 184 -5.34 14.39 -10.34
C HIS A 184 -6.75 13.79 -10.30
N ASP A 185 -7.10 12.94 -11.28
CA ASP A 185 -8.42 12.34 -11.39
C ASP A 185 -8.74 11.46 -10.17
N LEU A 186 -7.77 10.67 -9.70
CA LEU A 186 -7.92 9.82 -8.52
C LEU A 186 -8.20 10.64 -7.26
N HIS A 187 -7.44 11.72 -7.06
CA HIS A 187 -7.69 12.66 -5.96
C HIS A 187 -9.09 13.30 -6.06
N ARG A 188 -9.47 13.80 -7.24
CA ARG A 188 -10.78 14.44 -7.45
C ARG A 188 -11.94 13.47 -7.25
N GLN A 189 -11.79 12.21 -7.65
CA GLN A 189 -12.82 11.21 -7.41
C GLN A 189 -12.98 10.92 -5.90
N ILE A 190 -11.87 10.79 -5.15
CA ILE A 190 -11.92 10.63 -3.70
C ILE A 190 -12.56 11.86 -3.04
N GLU A 191 -12.18 13.07 -3.47
CA GLU A 191 -12.75 14.33 -2.97
C GLU A 191 -14.28 14.39 -3.18
N GLN A 192 -14.75 13.99 -4.36
CA GLN A 192 -16.18 13.97 -4.68
C GLN A 192 -16.94 12.98 -3.79
N LEU A 193 -16.44 11.74 -3.69
CA LEU A 193 -17.06 10.72 -2.84
C LEU A 193 -17.02 11.12 -1.36
N HIS A 194 -15.94 11.72 -0.90
CA HIS A 194 -15.82 12.24 0.46
C HIS A 194 -16.95 13.23 0.76
N LYS A 195 -17.16 14.22 -0.11
CA LYS A 195 -18.23 15.22 0.04
C LYS A 195 -19.63 14.60 0.07
N GLU A 196 -19.86 13.58 -0.75
CA GLU A 196 -21.13 12.85 -0.79
C GLU A 196 -21.37 12.02 0.49
N GLN A 197 -20.32 11.39 1.01
CA GLN A 197 -20.40 10.40 2.08
C GLN A 197 -20.27 11.01 3.47
N VAL A 198 -19.53 12.12 3.66
CA VAL A 198 -19.21 12.67 4.98
C VAL A 198 -20.46 12.94 5.83
N SER A 199 -21.52 13.43 5.19
CA SER A 199 -22.81 13.71 5.84
C SER A 199 -23.50 12.44 6.38
N SER A 200 -23.32 11.30 5.70
CA SER A 200 -23.93 10.02 6.07
C SER A 200 -23.41 9.45 7.39
N TYR A 201 -22.18 9.82 7.79
CA TYR A 201 -21.60 9.39 9.06
C TYR A 201 -22.19 10.14 10.27
N CYS A 202 -22.93 11.24 10.07
CA CYS A 202 -23.55 12.03 11.14
C CYS A 202 -22.55 12.42 12.27
N GLY A 203 -21.29 12.68 11.92
CA GLY A 203 -20.22 12.99 12.88
C GLY A 203 -19.79 11.83 13.77
N LYS A 204 -20.27 10.60 13.53
CA LYS A 204 -19.85 9.43 14.29
C LYS A 204 -18.50 8.95 13.81
N SER A 205 -17.53 8.93 14.72
CA SER A 205 -16.23 8.36 14.45
C SER A 205 -16.33 6.86 14.17
N PHE A 206 -15.44 6.36 13.33
CA PHE A 206 -15.32 4.93 13.02
C PHE A 206 -13.85 4.54 12.88
N VAL A 207 -13.59 3.24 12.80
CA VAL A 207 -12.23 2.70 12.78
C VAL A 207 -12.00 1.94 11.49
N VAL A 208 -10.81 2.12 10.92
CA VAL A 208 -10.29 1.31 9.83
C VAL A 208 -8.91 0.78 10.20
N TYR A 209 -8.51 -0.27 9.50
CA TYR A 209 -7.29 -1.01 9.79
C TYR A 209 -6.41 -1.08 8.55
N ARG A 210 -5.10 -1.15 8.80
CA ARG A 210 -4.11 -1.45 7.77
C ARG A 210 -2.98 -2.29 8.36
N GLY A 211 -2.76 -3.48 7.81
CA GLY A 211 -1.61 -4.30 8.16
C GLY A 211 -0.47 -4.14 7.16
N GLN A 212 0.76 -4.11 7.66
CA GLN A 212 1.96 -4.15 6.84
C GLN A 212 3.17 -4.61 7.65
N THR A 213 4.21 -5.02 6.94
CA THR A 213 5.53 -5.28 7.49
C THR A 213 6.37 -4.00 7.47
N LEU A 214 7.07 -3.70 8.57
CA LEU A 214 8.09 -2.67 8.61
C LEU A 214 9.47 -3.25 8.87
N LEU A 215 10.51 -2.60 8.35
CA LEU A 215 11.87 -2.83 8.80
C LEU A 215 12.01 -2.39 10.26
N THR A 216 12.82 -3.10 11.05
CA THR A 216 13.08 -2.74 12.46
C THR A 216 13.54 -1.29 12.62
N VAL A 217 14.36 -0.78 11.70
CA VAL A 217 14.81 0.62 11.70
C VAL A 217 13.66 1.62 11.52
N ALA A 218 12.68 1.29 10.67
CA ALA A 218 11.50 2.14 10.45
C ALA A 218 10.54 2.07 11.65
N TYR A 219 10.43 0.90 12.28
CA TYR A 219 9.69 0.75 13.52
C TYR A 219 10.32 1.52 14.68
N GLU A 220 11.64 1.50 14.84
CA GLU A 220 12.31 2.30 15.87
C GLU A 220 12.09 3.80 15.67
N LYS A 221 12.03 4.29 14.41
CA LYS A 221 11.59 5.65 14.11
C LYS A 221 10.16 5.89 14.59
N LEU A 222 9.21 5.05 14.15
CA LEU A 222 7.80 5.13 14.56
C LEU A 222 7.64 5.16 16.09
N ARG A 223 8.40 4.32 16.81
CA ARG A 223 8.37 4.26 18.29
C ARG A 223 8.88 5.54 18.94
N LYS A 224 9.95 6.14 18.39
CA LYS A 224 10.50 7.42 18.87
C LYS A 224 9.59 8.60 18.57
N THR A 225 8.85 8.54 17.47
CA THR A 225 7.87 9.55 17.05
C THR A 225 6.50 9.37 17.72
N ARG A 226 6.38 8.55 18.78
CA ARG A 226 5.12 8.41 19.53
C ARG A 226 4.66 9.79 20.05
N GLY A 227 3.38 10.11 19.85
CA GLY A 227 2.80 11.41 20.16
C GLY A 227 3.01 12.49 19.09
N GLY A 228 3.92 12.26 18.13
CA GLY A 228 4.12 13.10 16.95
C GLY A 228 3.24 12.68 15.78
N LEU A 229 3.68 12.97 14.56
CA LEU A 229 2.93 12.76 13.33
C LEU A 229 3.57 11.71 12.41
N VAL A 230 2.72 11.01 11.68
CA VAL A 230 3.08 10.18 10.52
C VAL A 230 2.28 10.61 9.31
N SER A 231 2.93 10.79 8.18
CA SER A 231 2.31 11.02 6.88
C SER A 231 2.47 9.80 5.99
N PHE A 232 1.40 9.43 5.28
CA PHE A 232 1.45 8.50 4.16
C PHE A 232 1.47 9.31 2.86
N ASN A 233 2.61 9.27 2.17
CA ASN A 233 2.84 10.09 0.98
C ASN A 233 2.08 9.56 -0.25
N ASN A 234 1.63 8.30 -0.20
CA ASN A 234 0.84 7.66 -1.24
C ASN A 234 -0.66 7.70 -0.90
N PHE A 235 -1.51 7.32 -1.86
CA PHE A 235 -2.89 6.94 -1.58
C PHE A 235 -2.90 5.75 -0.61
N LEU A 236 -3.67 5.85 0.47
CA LEU A 236 -3.65 4.88 1.56
C LEU A 236 -4.90 4.01 1.52
N SER A 237 -4.72 2.75 1.13
CA SER A 237 -5.77 1.73 1.20
C SER A 237 -5.87 1.16 2.62
N THR A 238 -7.10 1.09 3.14
CA THR A 238 -7.42 0.56 4.48
C THR A 238 -8.69 -0.27 4.44
N SER A 239 -8.91 -1.15 5.41
CA SER A 239 -10.10 -2.00 5.50
C SER A 239 -10.89 -1.74 6.78
N LYS A 240 -12.22 -1.81 6.71
CA LYS A 240 -13.06 -1.84 7.92
C LYS A 240 -12.88 -3.14 8.72
N SER A 241 -12.47 -4.23 8.08
CA SER A 241 -12.19 -5.51 8.76
C SER A 241 -10.79 -5.53 9.36
N ARG A 242 -10.74 -5.74 10.67
CA ARG A 242 -9.50 -5.95 11.41
C ARG A 242 -8.78 -7.21 10.96
N GLU A 243 -9.52 -8.29 10.73
CA GLU A 243 -9.02 -9.61 10.38
C GLU A 243 -8.33 -9.60 9.02
N VAL A 244 -8.94 -8.94 8.02
CA VAL A 244 -8.33 -8.77 6.70
C VAL A 244 -6.99 -8.05 6.80
N SER A 245 -6.94 -6.99 7.61
CA SER A 245 -5.70 -6.22 7.81
C SER A 245 -4.65 -7.00 8.62
N LEU A 246 -5.08 -7.76 9.64
CA LEU A 246 -4.19 -8.53 10.50
C LEU A 246 -3.39 -9.58 9.70
N VAL A 247 -4.01 -10.22 8.71
CA VAL A 247 -3.33 -11.16 7.79
C VAL A 247 -2.10 -10.50 7.14
N PHE A 248 -2.17 -9.21 6.79
CA PHE A 248 -1.03 -8.50 6.21
C PHE A 248 0.06 -8.19 7.24
N ALA A 249 -0.30 -7.93 8.50
CA ALA A 249 0.65 -7.66 9.57
C ALA A 249 1.40 -8.93 10.03
N GLU A 250 0.72 -10.08 10.03
CA GLU A 250 1.26 -11.39 10.42
C GLU A 250 2.19 -12.00 9.35
N SER A 251 2.24 -11.44 8.14
CA SER A 251 3.09 -11.92 7.05
C SER A 251 4.61 -11.87 7.33
N THR A 252 4.99 -11.24 8.44
CA THR A 252 6.38 -11.11 8.95
C THR A 252 6.95 -12.38 9.56
N LEU A 253 6.12 -13.40 9.81
CA LEU A 253 6.55 -14.67 10.42
C LEU A 253 7.75 -15.28 9.65
N GLY A 254 8.89 -15.31 10.32
CA GLY A 254 10.15 -15.89 9.82
C GLY A 254 11.09 -14.94 9.08
N LYS A 255 10.85 -13.62 9.06
CA LYS A 255 11.79 -12.63 8.49
C LYS A 255 12.59 -11.94 9.59
N THR A 256 13.92 -12.08 9.54
CA THR A 256 14.83 -11.32 10.41
C THR A 256 14.76 -9.83 10.05
N ASP A 257 14.89 -8.94 11.04
CA ASP A 257 14.89 -7.48 10.89
C ASP A 257 13.59 -6.82 10.41
N THR A 258 12.46 -7.49 10.60
CA THR A 258 11.14 -6.91 10.34
C THR A 258 10.17 -7.10 11.50
N VAL A 259 9.19 -6.20 11.59
CA VAL A 259 8.11 -6.26 12.56
C VAL A 259 6.77 -6.12 11.85
N GLY A 260 5.77 -6.85 12.33
CA GLY A 260 4.39 -6.74 11.85
C GLY A 260 3.72 -5.55 12.51
N ILE A 261 3.08 -4.68 11.73
CA ILE A 261 2.32 -3.54 12.24
C ILE A 261 0.87 -3.63 11.77
N LEU A 262 -0.04 -3.56 12.73
CA LEU A 262 -1.45 -3.31 12.50
C LEU A 262 -1.76 -1.87 12.91
N PHE A 263 -1.92 -0.98 11.94
CA PHE A 263 -2.44 0.35 12.18
C PHE A 263 -3.94 0.26 12.46
N GLN A 264 -4.36 0.86 13.56
CA GLN A 264 -5.76 1.11 13.90
C GLN A 264 -6.02 2.60 13.78
N ILE A 265 -6.69 3.02 12.71
CA ILE A 265 -6.91 4.42 12.37
C ILE A 265 -8.32 4.80 12.81
N THR A 266 -8.42 5.73 13.74
CA THR A 266 -9.70 6.33 14.15
C THR A 266 -9.98 7.54 13.29
N ILE A 267 -11.08 7.49 12.55
CA ILE A 267 -11.55 8.54 11.64
C ILE A 267 -12.66 9.30 12.35
N ASP A 268 -12.47 10.61 12.50
CA ASP A 268 -13.54 11.54 12.82
C ASP A 268 -13.97 12.24 11.52
N PRO A 269 -15.17 11.96 10.98
CA PRO A 269 -15.66 12.56 9.74
C PRO A 269 -15.80 14.09 9.80
N SER A 270 -15.78 14.69 11.00
CA SER A 270 -15.83 16.15 11.15
C SER A 270 -14.49 16.83 10.81
N VAL A 271 -13.40 16.07 10.78
CA VAL A 271 -12.07 16.55 10.40
C VAL A 271 -11.98 16.67 8.88
N THR A 272 -11.82 17.90 8.39
CA THR A 272 -11.76 18.21 6.95
C THR A 272 -10.38 18.16 6.32
N SER A 273 -9.33 18.07 7.15
CA SER A 273 -7.92 18.10 6.73
C SER A 273 -7.53 16.96 5.79
N THR A 274 -8.23 15.82 5.89
CA THR A 274 -7.84 14.58 5.22
C THR A 274 -9.02 13.99 4.45
N LEU A 275 -8.85 13.88 3.14
CA LEU A 275 -9.85 13.29 2.24
C LEU A 275 -9.77 11.76 2.24
N PHE A 276 -10.92 11.14 2.40
CA PHE A 276 -11.10 9.68 2.33
C PHE A 276 -12.47 9.35 1.74
N ALA A 277 -12.58 8.17 1.13
CA ALA A 277 -13.84 7.68 0.59
C ALA A 277 -14.00 6.18 0.87
N ASP A 278 -15.24 5.78 1.15
CA ASP A 278 -15.67 4.40 0.96
C ASP A 278 -15.79 4.15 -0.54
N ILE A 279 -15.03 3.18 -1.04
CA ILE A 279 -14.92 2.92 -2.47
C ILE A 279 -15.61 1.63 -2.91
N GLN A 280 -16.34 0.95 -2.02
CA GLN A 280 -16.93 -0.35 -2.32
C GLN A 280 -17.81 -0.33 -3.59
N SER A 281 -18.51 0.77 -3.85
CA SER A 281 -19.42 0.92 -4.99
C SER A 281 -18.74 1.28 -6.32
N VAL A 282 -17.46 1.67 -6.29
CA VAL A 282 -16.73 2.18 -7.46
C VAL A 282 -15.41 1.47 -7.72
N SER A 283 -14.92 0.67 -6.77
CA SER A 283 -13.70 -0.11 -6.90
C SER A 283 -13.87 -1.26 -7.89
N TYR A 284 -12.76 -1.86 -8.30
CA TYR A 284 -12.78 -3.11 -9.04
C TYR A 284 -13.29 -4.29 -8.18
N PHE A 285 -13.17 -4.19 -6.86
CA PHE A 285 -13.53 -5.23 -5.91
C PHE A 285 -14.74 -4.80 -5.07
N GLU A 286 -15.94 -5.17 -5.52
CA GLU A 286 -17.22 -4.78 -4.90
C GLU A 286 -17.45 -5.33 -3.47
N ILE A 287 -16.59 -6.26 -3.02
CA ILE A 287 -16.72 -6.96 -1.73
C ILE A 287 -15.69 -6.43 -0.72
N GLU A 288 -14.66 -5.71 -1.16
CA GLU A 288 -13.68 -5.14 -0.24
C GLU A 288 -14.32 -3.93 0.47
N GLU A 289 -14.46 -4.01 1.80
CA GLU A 289 -14.89 -2.90 2.66
C GLU A 289 -13.76 -1.87 2.81
N GLU A 290 -13.30 -1.35 1.67
CA GLU A 290 -12.12 -0.51 1.56
C GLU A 290 -12.47 0.97 1.77
N ILE A 291 -11.72 1.61 2.67
CA ILE A 291 -11.65 3.07 2.77
C ILE A 291 -10.32 3.51 2.19
N LEU A 292 -10.38 4.31 1.13
CA LEU A 292 -9.22 4.85 0.43
C LEU A 292 -9.01 6.31 0.81
N PHE A 293 -7.83 6.63 1.34
CA PHE A 293 -7.43 8.02 1.59
C PHE A 293 -6.66 8.57 0.41
N SER A 294 -6.82 9.88 0.19
CA SER A 294 -5.96 10.64 -0.72
C SER A 294 -4.50 10.63 -0.26
N MET A 295 -3.58 10.92 -1.18
CA MET A 295 -2.17 11.20 -0.85
C MET A 295 -2.02 12.28 0.22
N HIS A 296 -0.98 12.12 1.04
CA HIS A 296 -0.63 12.98 2.17
C HIS A 296 -1.68 12.96 3.27
N ALA A 297 -2.18 11.77 3.59
CA ALA A 297 -2.96 11.58 4.80
C ALA A 297 -2.02 11.61 6.01
N VAL A 298 -2.25 12.57 6.91
CA VAL A 298 -1.44 12.79 8.11
C VAL A 298 -2.22 12.32 9.33
N PHE A 299 -1.52 11.63 10.22
CA PHE A 299 -2.09 11.06 11.43
C PHE A 299 -1.19 11.33 12.63
N ARG A 300 -1.82 11.58 13.78
CA ARG A 300 -1.13 11.58 15.07
C ARG A 300 -0.90 10.16 15.53
N ILE A 301 0.34 9.86 15.91
CA ILE A 301 0.74 8.57 16.45
C ILE A 301 0.34 8.52 17.92
N GLY A 302 -0.59 7.63 18.25
CA GLY A 302 -1.03 7.34 19.61
C GLY A 302 -0.23 6.22 20.26
N GLU A 303 -0.93 5.37 21.00
CA GLU A 303 -0.35 4.23 21.69
C GLU A 303 0.17 3.17 20.71
N ILE A 304 1.30 2.56 21.08
CA ILE A 304 1.90 1.43 20.38
C ILE A 304 1.90 0.25 21.36
N THR A 305 1.10 -0.76 21.07
CA THR A 305 0.88 -1.91 21.95
C THR A 305 1.27 -3.20 21.25
N ARG A 306 1.95 -4.10 21.95
CA ARG A 306 2.25 -5.43 21.42
C ARG A 306 0.99 -6.29 21.38
N ILE A 307 0.76 -7.02 20.29
CA ILE A 307 -0.41 -7.90 20.12
C ILE A 307 -0.11 -9.34 20.54
N ASP A 308 1.12 -9.78 20.27
CA ASP A 308 1.58 -11.15 20.46
C ASP A 308 2.93 -11.14 21.18
N ASP A 309 3.06 -11.91 22.25
CA ASP A 309 4.29 -12.03 23.04
C ASP A 309 5.35 -12.92 22.37
N ASP A 310 4.93 -13.82 21.48
CA ASP A 310 5.81 -14.74 20.77
C ASP A 310 6.35 -14.16 19.46
N ASN A 311 5.62 -13.21 18.86
CA ASN A 311 5.98 -12.60 17.58
C ASN A 311 6.20 -11.08 17.69
N PRO A 312 7.03 -10.47 16.82
CA PRO A 312 7.22 -9.03 16.79
C PRO A 312 6.05 -8.33 16.07
N LEU A 313 4.85 -8.44 16.64
CA LEU A 313 3.60 -7.90 16.10
C LEU A 313 3.04 -6.81 17.02
N TYR A 314 2.83 -5.62 16.46
CA TYR A 314 2.38 -4.44 17.21
C TYR A 314 1.14 -3.81 16.58
N GLN A 315 0.24 -3.31 17.43
CA GLN A 315 -0.85 -2.44 17.06
C GLN A 315 -0.45 -1.00 17.31
N VAL A 316 -0.71 -0.13 16.35
CA VAL A 316 -0.38 1.29 16.42
C VAL A 316 -1.67 2.09 16.25
N ALA A 317 -2.06 2.83 17.28
CA ALA A 317 -3.22 3.71 17.21
C ALA A 317 -2.87 4.98 16.43
N LEU A 318 -3.67 5.29 15.41
CA LEU A 318 -3.55 6.52 14.62
C LEU A 318 -4.86 7.30 14.71
N LYS A 319 -4.76 8.63 14.76
CA LYS A 319 -5.92 9.54 14.72
C LYS A 319 -5.69 10.61 13.67
N LEU A 320 -6.76 11.00 12.96
CA LEU A 320 -6.70 12.14 12.06
C LEU A 320 -6.28 13.41 12.82
N THR A 321 -5.40 14.19 12.20
CA THR A 321 -5.01 15.52 12.70
C THR A 321 -6.02 16.55 12.23
N ALA A 322 -6.58 17.33 13.16
CA ALA A 322 -7.47 18.43 12.81
C ALA A 322 -6.71 19.61 12.20
N ASP A 323 -7.40 20.48 11.46
CA ASP A 323 -6.81 21.67 10.82
C ASP A 323 -6.24 22.69 11.84
N ASP A 324 -6.64 22.59 13.11
CA ASP A 324 -6.18 23.42 14.22
C ASP A 324 -5.04 22.79 15.04
N ASP A 325 -4.54 21.63 14.63
CA ASP A 325 -3.44 20.94 15.30
C ASP A 325 -2.20 21.85 15.38
N GLU A 326 -1.75 22.14 16.60
CA GLU A 326 -0.60 23.02 16.86
C GLU A 326 0.68 22.54 16.17
N GLN A 327 0.79 21.25 15.84
CA GLN A 327 1.95 20.70 15.12
C GLN A 327 1.88 20.85 13.60
N LEU A 328 0.74 21.30 13.06
CA LEU A 328 0.54 21.56 11.62
C LEU A 328 0.49 23.05 11.27
N ARG A 329 0.63 23.94 12.27
CA ARG A 329 0.67 25.40 12.11
C ARG A 329 2.10 25.92 11.96
#